data_AF-A0ABD6AI16-F1
#
_entry.id   AF-A0ABD6AI16-F1
#
_cell.length_a   1.000
_cell.length_b   1.000
_cell.length_c   1.000
_cell.angle_alpha   90.00
_cell.angle_beta   90.00
_cell.angle_gamma   90.00
#
_symmetry.space_group_name_H-M   'P 1'
#
loop_
_entity.id
_entity.type
_entity.pdbx_description
1 polymer ?
#
loop_
_entity_poly.entity_id
_entity_poly.type
_entity_poly.pdbx_seq_one_letter_code
_entity_poly.pdbx_strand_id
1 'polypeptide(L)'
;MSAVEPTPDDMLARHPETAYFWGHVAGGGRVTERSVEIEVTDEDAARRLSAIAGGGTVDHRIAERDFAHDTAVTRRTDEYTVQVVDPTLAANAAAALGLPVGSDPGGYRFDALRDHRRELLRGLLESCGVVCFRESSAAVGISFVHDDARLLSRVRTLLDAAGFGSAEPQPSSSGGHWFGVADGDTAAFAEWVYEGAADSGLFATSRRRKTLRSVERAAGLDVGSLIEATDAEGTDPTDAEGDEP
;
A
#
# COMPACT_ATOMS: atom_id res chain seq x y z
N MET A 1 4.62 2.68 -25.50
CA MET A 1 5.82 3.33 -24.94
C MET A 1 5.34 4.59 -24.22
N SER A 2 4.88 4.46 -22.99
CA SER A 2 4.63 5.64 -22.15
C SER A 2 5.97 6.14 -21.67
N ALA A 3 6.23 7.43 -21.87
CA ALA A 3 7.43 8.06 -21.32
C ALA A 3 7.36 7.95 -19.80
N VAL A 4 8.46 7.53 -19.18
CA VAL A 4 8.67 7.67 -17.73
C VAL A 4 8.58 9.17 -17.46
N GLU A 5 7.51 9.63 -16.83
CA GLU A 5 7.41 11.02 -16.40
C GLU A 5 8.54 11.27 -15.38
N PRO A 6 9.30 12.38 -15.51
CA PRO A 6 10.39 12.66 -14.60
C PRO A 6 9.86 12.82 -13.17
N THR A 7 10.63 12.36 -12.19
CA THR A 7 10.31 12.54 -10.77
C THR A 7 9.96 14.00 -10.49
N PRO A 8 8.83 14.28 -9.83
CA PRO A 8 8.32 15.63 -9.69
C PRO A 8 9.21 16.43 -8.74
N ASP A 9 9.57 17.64 -9.16
CA ASP A 9 10.34 18.60 -8.33
C ASP A 9 9.51 19.17 -7.16
N ASP A 10 8.20 18.88 -7.12
CA ASP A 10 7.26 19.33 -6.10
C ASP A 10 6.44 18.13 -5.57
N MET A 11 6.53 17.87 -4.27
CA MET A 11 5.80 16.79 -3.60
C MET A 11 4.28 16.99 -3.62
N LEU A 12 3.77 18.19 -3.91
CA LEU A 12 2.35 18.46 -4.09
C LEU A 12 1.93 18.51 -5.57
N ALA A 13 2.85 18.19 -6.50
CA ALA A 13 2.53 18.08 -7.91
C ALA A 13 1.43 17.04 -8.14
N ARG A 14 0.64 17.25 -9.19
CA ARG A 14 -0.33 16.26 -9.68
C ARG A 14 0.40 15.22 -10.53
N HIS A 15 1.05 14.28 -9.87
CA HIS A 15 1.91 13.28 -10.51
C HIS A 15 1.61 11.86 -9.98
N PRO A 16 1.81 10.79 -10.77
CA PRO A 16 1.63 9.42 -10.31
C PRO A 16 2.47 9.10 -9.06
N GLU A 17 3.73 9.55 -9.04
CA GLU A 17 4.65 9.30 -7.92
C GLU A 17 4.19 9.96 -6.61
N THR A 18 3.75 11.23 -6.67
CA THR A 18 3.24 11.93 -5.47
C THR A 18 1.91 11.34 -5.03
N ALA A 19 1.06 10.90 -5.96
CA ALA A 19 -0.18 10.21 -5.62
C ALA A 19 0.07 8.91 -4.85
N TYR A 20 1.00 8.08 -5.34
CA TYR A 20 1.42 6.86 -4.67
C TYR A 20 2.01 7.15 -3.27
N PHE A 21 2.91 8.13 -3.18
CA PHE A 21 3.52 8.55 -1.91
C PHE A 21 2.47 9.00 -0.89
N TRP A 22 1.55 9.89 -1.27
CA TRP A 22 0.53 10.39 -0.35
C TRP A 22 -0.53 9.35 0.00
N GLY A 23 -0.77 8.35 -0.87
CA GLY A 23 -1.55 7.18 -0.52
C GLY A 23 -0.93 6.40 0.63
N HIS A 24 0.39 6.23 0.60
CA HIS A 24 1.14 5.58 1.68
C HIS A 24 1.10 6.38 2.98
N VAL A 25 1.36 7.69 2.90
CA VAL A 25 1.29 8.56 4.09
C VAL A 25 -0.11 8.55 4.71
N ALA A 26 -1.15 8.63 3.89
CA ALA A 26 -2.51 8.65 4.41
C ALA A 26 -2.94 7.31 5.00
N GLY A 27 -2.50 6.19 4.42
CA GLY A 27 -2.92 4.86 4.83
C GLY A 27 -2.21 4.34 6.09
N GLY A 28 -0.90 4.57 6.21
CA GLY A 28 -0.12 4.04 7.33
C GLY A 28 0.99 4.97 7.84
N GLY A 29 1.08 6.18 7.29
CA GLY A 29 2.09 7.14 7.68
C GLY A 29 1.68 8.03 8.84
N ARG A 30 2.64 8.84 9.29
CA ARG A 30 2.48 9.83 10.35
C ARG A 30 2.99 11.18 9.86
N VAL A 31 2.17 12.22 9.99
CA VAL A 31 2.61 13.60 9.78
C VAL A 31 2.69 14.28 11.14
N THR A 32 3.84 14.87 11.43
CA THR A 32 4.07 15.69 12.61
C THR A 32 4.36 17.12 12.17
N GLU A 33 4.50 18.06 13.11
CA GLU A 33 4.93 19.42 12.79
C GLU A 33 6.34 19.49 12.15
N ARG A 34 7.11 18.40 12.21
CA ARG A 34 8.52 18.37 11.81
C ARG A 34 8.84 17.38 10.70
N SER A 35 8.00 16.37 10.51
CA SER A 35 8.32 15.23 9.66
C SER A 35 7.10 14.59 9.03
N VAL A 36 7.36 13.89 7.92
CA VAL A 36 6.47 12.88 7.35
C VAL A 36 7.16 11.53 7.46
N GLU A 37 6.46 10.53 7.96
CA GLU A 37 6.95 9.17 8.17
C GLU A 37 6.04 8.17 7.48
N ILE A 38 6.62 7.14 6.85
CA ILE A 38 5.91 6.03 6.25
C ILE A 38 6.57 4.73 6.71
N GLU A 39 5.77 3.78 7.17
CA GLU A 39 6.22 2.43 7.50
C GLU A 39 5.79 1.47 6.38
N VAL A 40 6.75 0.74 5.81
CA VAL A 40 6.50 -0.31 4.80
C VAL A 40 7.27 -1.57 5.14
N THR A 41 6.86 -2.71 4.59
CA THR A 41 7.48 -4.03 4.83
C THR A 41 8.26 -4.55 3.62
N ASP A 42 8.45 -3.70 2.63
CA ASP A 42 9.02 -4.04 1.32
C ASP A 42 10.13 -3.04 1.01
N GLU A 43 11.35 -3.53 0.80
CA GLU A 43 12.54 -2.69 0.62
C GLU A 43 12.47 -1.84 -0.64
N ASP A 44 11.98 -2.42 -1.75
CA ASP A 44 11.88 -1.71 -3.02
C ASP A 44 10.87 -0.56 -2.91
N ALA A 45 9.74 -0.80 -2.24
CA ALA A 45 8.80 0.27 -1.92
C ALA A 45 9.44 1.35 -1.05
N ALA A 46 10.21 0.99 -0.02
CA ALA A 46 10.89 1.96 0.85
C ALA A 46 11.89 2.83 0.07
N ARG A 47 12.72 2.21 -0.77
CA ARG A 47 13.68 2.89 -1.64
C ARG A 47 12.96 3.81 -2.63
N ARG A 48 11.86 3.35 -3.23
CA ARG A 48 11.07 4.15 -4.17
C ARG A 48 10.43 5.36 -3.48
N LEU A 49 9.81 5.19 -2.31
CA LEU A 49 9.22 6.27 -1.53
C LEU A 49 10.25 7.32 -1.10
N SER A 50 11.45 6.89 -0.69
CA SER A 50 12.57 7.79 -0.37
C SER A 50 13.03 8.59 -1.60
N ALA A 51 13.14 7.93 -2.77
CA ALA A 51 13.51 8.58 -4.02
C ALA A 51 12.48 9.63 -4.46
N ILE A 52 11.18 9.33 -4.36
CA ILE A 52 10.09 10.27 -4.66
C ILE A 52 10.19 11.50 -3.76
N ALA A 53 10.52 11.33 -2.48
CA ALA A 53 10.69 12.42 -1.53
C ALA A 53 11.98 13.25 -1.72
N GLY A 54 12.77 12.98 -2.76
CA GLY A 54 14.03 13.69 -3.03
C GLY A 54 15.20 13.27 -2.14
N GLY A 55 15.13 12.09 -1.50
CA GLY A 55 16.22 11.52 -0.71
C GLY A 55 16.02 11.53 0.82
N GLY A 56 14.91 10.98 1.30
CA GLY A 56 14.63 10.83 2.74
C GLY A 56 15.49 9.77 3.43
N THR A 57 15.63 9.87 4.76
CA THR A 57 16.30 8.83 5.55
C THR A 57 15.44 7.56 5.54
N VAL A 58 16.07 6.42 5.25
CA VAL A 58 15.43 5.11 5.39
C VAL A 58 16.07 4.40 6.58
N ASP A 59 15.30 4.18 7.63
CA ASP A 59 15.68 3.32 8.75
C ASP A 59 15.13 1.91 8.50
N HIS A 60 15.91 0.87 8.79
CA HIS A 60 15.52 -0.53 8.62
C HIS A 60 15.58 -1.24 9.96
N ARG A 61 14.50 -1.92 10.32
CA ARG A 61 14.37 -2.72 11.53
C ARG A 61 13.74 -4.06 11.21
N ILE A 62 14.08 -5.06 11.99
CA ILE A 62 13.40 -6.37 11.93
C ILE A 62 12.43 -6.41 13.11
N ALA A 63 11.14 -6.47 12.81
CA ALA A 63 10.11 -6.66 13.82
C ALA A 63 9.87 -8.15 14.06
N GLU A 64 9.96 -8.56 15.32
CA GLU A 64 9.68 -9.91 15.76
C GLU A 64 8.31 -9.94 16.45
N ARG A 65 7.41 -10.81 15.99
CA ARG A 65 6.12 -11.06 16.65
C ARG A 65 5.92 -12.55 16.83
N ASP A 66 5.44 -12.95 18.00
CA ASP A 66 5.07 -14.34 18.25
C ASP A 66 3.92 -14.76 17.31
N PHE A 67 4.05 -15.93 16.71
CA PHE A 67 3.00 -16.45 15.83
C PHE A 67 1.76 -16.79 16.66
N ALA A 68 0.62 -16.22 16.29
CA ALA A 68 -0.61 -16.28 17.11
C ALA A 68 -1.13 -17.70 17.41
N HIS A 69 -0.71 -18.69 16.62
CA HIS A 69 -1.13 -20.09 16.79
C HIS A 69 -0.02 -20.99 17.36
N ASP A 70 1.21 -20.50 17.46
CA ASP A 70 2.34 -21.23 18.02
C ASP A 70 3.40 -20.23 18.52
N THR A 71 3.44 -20.00 19.83
CA THR A 71 4.39 -19.06 20.45
C THR A 71 5.83 -19.59 20.42
N ALA A 72 6.08 -20.82 19.94
CA ALA A 72 7.43 -21.32 19.67
C ALA A 72 7.97 -20.85 18.30
N VAL A 73 7.10 -20.26 17.46
CA VAL A 73 7.48 -19.72 16.15
C VAL A 73 7.42 -18.19 16.21
N THR A 74 8.56 -17.54 15.97
CA THR A 74 8.64 -16.08 15.85
C THR A 74 8.54 -15.68 14.39
N ARG A 75 7.55 -14.86 14.05
CA ARG A 75 7.46 -14.24 12.73
C ARG A 75 8.38 -13.01 12.71
N ARG A 76 9.41 -13.05 11.88
CA ARG A 76 10.23 -11.89 11.52
C ARG A 76 9.60 -11.18 10.33
N THR A 77 9.49 -9.87 10.41
CA THR A 77 9.05 -9.02 9.30
C THR A 77 10.01 -7.86 9.20
N ASP A 78 10.57 -7.63 8.02
CA ASP A 78 11.30 -6.40 7.75
C ASP A 78 10.34 -5.22 7.82
N GLU A 79 10.71 -4.20 8.58
CA GLU A 79 10.01 -2.93 8.68
C GLU A 79 10.99 -1.82 8.29
N TYR A 80 10.63 -1.06 7.26
CA TYR A 80 11.37 0.07 6.77
C TYR A 80 10.59 1.34 7.09
N THR A 81 11.23 2.29 7.77
CA THR A 81 10.68 3.61 8.02
C THR A 81 11.34 4.62 7.09
N VAL A 82 10.56 5.16 6.16
CA VAL A 82 10.98 6.30 5.33
C VAL A 82 10.58 7.57 6.06
N GLN A 83 11.56 8.41 6.40
CA GLN A 83 11.34 9.67 7.12
C GLN A 83 11.88 10.86 6.33
N VAL A 84 11.02 11.87 6.17
CA VAL A 84 11.35 13.16 5.57
C VAL A 84 11.23 14.21 6.66
N VAL A 85 12.37 14.72 7.14
CA VAL A 85 12.42 15.76 8.19
C VAL A 85 12.38 17.13 7.52
N ASP A 86 11.18 17.52 7.09
CA ASP A 86 10.91 18.83 6.51
C ASP A 86 9.59 19.41 7.08
N PRO A 87 9.66 20.38 8.01
CA PRO A 87 8.49 21.04 8.56
C PRO A 87 7.63 21.77 7.53
N THR A 88 8.25 22.29 6.46
CA THR A 88 7.52 23.00 5.39
C THR A 88 6.73 22.03 4.54
N LEU A 89 7.31 20.87 4.19
CA LEU A 89 6.58 19.81 3.52
C LEU A 89 5.38 19.33 4.37
N ALA A 90 5.60 19.07 5.66
CA ALA A 90 4.53 18.61 6.55
C ALA A 90 3.38 19.62 6.65
N ALA A 91 3.69 20.90 6.85
CA ALA A 91 2.70 21.97 6.90
C ALA A 91 1.95 22.13 5.56
N ASN A 92 2.68 22.07 4.43
CA ASN A 92 2.09 22.17 3.11
C ASN A 92 1.17 20.99 2.80
N ALA A 93 1.55 19.77 3.17
CA ALA A 93 0.74 18.58 2.98
C ALA A 93 -0.54 18.61 3.84
N ALA A 94 -0.43 19.05 5.10
CA ALA A 94 -1.59 19.29 5.95
C ALA A 94 -2.54 20.35 5.36
N ALA A 95 -1.99 21.44 4.82
CA ALA A 95 -2.75 22.52 4.21
C ALA A 95 -3.37 22.15 2.85
N ALA A 96 -2.66 21.43 1.99
CA ALA A 96 -3.14 21.06 0.66
C ALA A 96 -4.06 19.84 0.70
N LEU A 97 -3.56 18.74 1.29
CA LEU A 97 -4.21 17.43 1.27
C LEU A 97 -5.03 17.16 2.52
N GLY A 98 -4.98 18.02 3.53
CA GLY A 98 -5.78 17.84 4.75
C GLY A 98 -5.38 16.60 5.53
N LEU A 99 -4.09 16.25 5.51
CA LEU A 99 -3.58 15.14 6.32
C LEU A 99 -3.68 15.48 7.82
N PRO A 100 -3.94 14.49 8.68
CA PRO A 100 -3.88 14.67 10.13
C PRO A 100 -2.45 15.05 10.55
N VAL A 101 -2.30 15.96 11.51
CA VAL A 101 -1.00 16.34 12.07
C VAL A 101 -1.00 16.03 13.56
N GLY A 102 -0.09 15.17 14.01
CA GLY A 102 -0.09 14.69 15.38
C GLY A 102 -1.41 13.99 15.73
N SER A 103 -2.16 14.53 16.69
CA SER A 103 -3.48 14.03 17.10
C SER A 103 -4.65 14.74 16.41
N ASP A 104 -4.39 15.78 15.61
CA ASP A 104 -5.45 16.55 14.98
C ASP A 104 -6.09 15.75 13.84
N PRO A 105 -7.43 15.73 13.74
CA PRO A 105 -8.12 14.90 12.77
C PRO A 105 -7.94 15.41 11.33
N GLY A 106 -7.78 14.48 10.40
CA GLY A 106 -7.63 14.76 8.97
C GLY A 106 -8.94 15.08 8.25
N GLY A 107 -8.80 15.78 7.11
CA GLY A 107 -9.87 16.05 6.14
C GLY A 107 -9.72 15.30 4.82
N TYR A 108 -8.51 14.83 4.48
CA TYR A 108 -8.17 13.98 3.32
C TYR A 108 -8.74 14.51 1.98
N ARG A 109 -8.22 15.65 1.53
CA ARG A 109 -8.58 16.38 0.30
C ARG A 109 -7.78 15.88 -0.89
N PHE A 110 -8.11 14.67 -1.38
CA PHE A 110 -7.40 14.04 -2.49
C PHE A 110 -7.85 14.50 -3.90
N ASP A 111 -8.73 15.48 -4.01
CA ASP A 111 -9.24 15.98 -5.31
C ASP A 111 -8.14 16.52 -6.24
N ALA A 112 -7.02 16.95 -5.66
CA ALA A 112 -5.83 17.37 -6.39
C ALA A 112 -5.15 16.20 -7.14
N LEU A 113 -5.28 14.97 -6.63
CA LEU A 113 -4.66 13.75 -7.16
C LEU A 113 -5.65 12.88 -7.95
N ARG A 114 -6.84 13.41 -8.27
CA ARG A 114 -7.93 12.62 -8.89
C ARG A 114 -7.57 12.01 -10.25
N ASP A 115 -6.63 12.62 -10.97
CA ASP A 115 -6.18 12.16 -12.29
C ASP A 115 -5.20 10.98 -12.16
N HIS A 116 -4.61 10.80 -10.97
CA HIS A 116 -3.67 9.72 -10.59
C HIS A 116 -4.27 8.83 -9.49
N ARG A 117 -5.57 8.59 -9.60
CA ARG A 117 -6.36 7.88 -8.58
C ARG A 117 -5.89 6.45 -8.37
N ARG A 118 -5.45 5.79 -9.44
CA ARG A 118 -4.99 4.40 -9.39
C ARG A 118 -3.78 4.29 -8.48
N GLU A 119 -2.81 5.18 -8.63
CA GLU A 119 -1.58 5.23 -7.85
C GLU A 119 -1.87 5.61 -6.39
N LEU A 120 -2.77 6.56 -6.17
CA LEU A 120 -3.25 6.90 -4.82
C LEU A 120 -3.90 5.68 -4.12
N LEU A 121 -4.83 4.99 -4.81
CA LEU A 121 -5.48 3.79 -4.30
C LEU A 121 -4.50 2.64 -4.09
N ARG A 122 -3.47 2.53 -4.91
CA ARG A 122 -2.39 1.54 -4.74
C ARG A 122 -1.61 1.81 -3.46
N GLY A 123 -1.17 3.04 -3.21
CA GLY A 123 -0.51 3.41 -1.96
C GLY A 123 -1.37 3.09 -0.74
N LEU A 124 -2.66 3.49 -0.76
CA LEU A 124 -3.62 3.18 0.30
C LEU A 124 -3.80 1.67 0.52
N LEU A 125 -3.96 0.90 -0.57
CA LEU A 125 -4.10 -0.55 -0.51
C LEU A 125 -2.86 -1.21 0.09
N GLU A 126 -1.68 -0.72 -0.23
CA GLU A 126 -0.43 -1.29 0.26
C GLU A 126 -0.18 -1.00 1.73
N SER A 127 -0.58 0.18 2.23
CA SER A 127 -0.37 0.55 3.64
C SER A 127 -1.46 0.05 4.58
N CYS A 128 -2.74 0.23 4.22
CA CYS A 128 -3.87 -0.08 5.12
C CYS A 128 -4.88 -1.08 4.54
N GLY A 129 -4.56 -1.67 3.39
CA GLY A 129 -5.34 -2.75 2.82
C GLY A 129 -5.00 -4.12 3.39
N VAL A 130 -5.98 -5.00 3.39
CA VAL A 130 -5.82 -6.42 3.72
C VAL A 130 -6.35 -7.25 2.56
N VAL A 131 -5.52 -8.19 2.10
CA VAL A 131 -5.91 -9.19 1.10
C VAL A 131 -5.98 -10.55 1.78
N CYS A 132 -7.13 -11.21 1.65
CA CYS A 132 -7.36 -12.56 2.13
C CYS A 132 -7.91 -13.44 1.02
N PHE A 133 -7.60 -14.73 1.09
CA PHE A 133 -8.23 -15.75 0.27
C PHE A 133 -9.17 -16.57 1.16
N ARG A 134 -10.44 -16.69 0.75
CA ARG A 134 -11.45 -17.46 1.46
C ARG A 134 -11.59 -18.82 0.79
N GLU A 135 -11.04 -19.85 1.43
CA GLU A 135 -11.02 -21.21 0.87
C GLU A 135 -12.42 -21.78 0.64
N SER A 136 -13.36 -21.52 1.54
CA SER A 136 -14.72 -22.06 1.47
C SER A 136 -15.53 -21.59 0.26
N SER A 137 -15.16 -20.46 -0.34
CA SER A 137 -15.82 -19.90 -1.52
C SER A 137 -14.88 -19.72 -2.70
N ALA A 138 -13.63 -20.20 -2.59
CA ALA A 138 -12.56 -19.96 -3.56
C ALA A 138 -12.50 -18.49 -4.04
N ALA A 139 -12.63 -17.55 -3.11
CA ALA A 139 -12.75 -16.12 -3.44
C ALA A 139 -11.63 -15.30 -2.78
N VAL A 140 -11.16 -14.28 -3.49
CA VAL A 140 -10.31 -13.24 -2.90
C VAL A 140 -11.18 -12.16 -2.27
N GLY A 141 -10.77 -11.65 -1.11
CA GLY A 141 -11.35 -10.49 -0.46
C GLY A 141 -10.30 -9.40 -0.30
N ILE A 142 -10.69 -8.15 -0.58
CA ILE A 142 -9.89 -6.96 -0.29
C ILE A 142 -10.68 -6.07 0.67
N SER A 143 -10.03 -5.66 1.76
CA SER A 143 -10.58 -4.71 2.71
C SER A 143 -9.58 -3.61 3.05
N PHE A 144 -10.09 -2.51 3.58
CA PHE A 144 -9.29 -1.41 4.15
C PHE A 144 -9.59 -1.30 5.63
N VAL A 145 -8.57 -1.14 6.46
CA VAL A 145 -8.67 -1.03 7.92
C VAL A 145 -7.95 0.22 8.38
N HIS A 146 -8.62 1.08 9.15
CA HIS A 146 -8.00 2.29 9.67
C HIS A 146 -8.73 2.82 10.90
N ASP A 147 -8.01 3.47 11.81
CA ASP A 147 -8.61 4.05 13.02
C ASP A 147 -9.53 5.22 12.70
N ASP A 148 -9.14 6.05 11.74
CA ASP A 148 -9.92 7.18 11.25
C ASP A 148 -10.96 6.75 10.19
N ALA A 149 -12.24 6.73 10.59
CA ALA A 149 -13.37 6.43 9.70
C ALA A 149 -13.52 7.44 8.54
N ARG A 150 -12.98 8.66 8.66
CA ARG A 150 -13.02 9.67 7.60
C ARG A 150 -12.13 9.26 6.43
N LEU A 151 -10.95 8.71 6.71
CA LEU A 151 -10.09 8.17 5.67
C LEU A 151 -10.83 7.08 4.91
N LEU A 152 -11.41 6.10 5.62
CA LEU A 152 -12.15 5.01 4.99
C LEU A 152 -13.29 5.52 4.12
N SER A 153 -14.02 6.53 4.58
CA SER A 153 -15.08 7.18 3.78
C SER A 153 -14.54 7.83 2.50
N ARG A 154 -13.32 8.39 2.54
CA ARG A 154 -12.63 8.88 1.33
C ARG A 154 -12.16 7.77 0.42
N VAL A 155 -11.59 6.68 0.94
CA VAL A 155 -11.21 5.52 0.12
C VAL A 155 -12.43 4.98 -0.64
N ARG A 156 -13.59 4.88 0.03
CA ARG A 156 -14.85 4.49 -0.63
C ARG A 156 -15.26 5.43 -1.77
N THR A 157 -15.12 6.74 -1.56
CA THR A 157 -15.40 7.73 -2.62
C THR A 157 -14.45 7.56 -3.81
N LEU A 158 -13.17 7.24 -3.55
CA LEU A 158 -12.19 6.95 -4.61
C LEU A 158 -12.52 5.66 -5.36
N LEU A 159 -12.92 4.60 -4.65
CA LEU A 159 -13.35 3.33 -5.26
C LEU A 159 -14.58 3.54 -6.15
N ASP A 160 -15.61 4.21 -5.65
CA ASP A 160 -16.83 4.53 -6.40
C ASP A 160 -16.52 5.34 -7.67
N ALA A 161 -15.67 6.37 -7.55
CA ALA A 161 -15.23 7.17 -8.69
C ALA A 161 -14.41 6.36 -9.71
N ALA A 162 -13.76 5.28 -9.30
CA ALA A 162 -13.06 4.33 -10.17
C ALA A 162 -13.98 3.22 -10.73
N GLY A 163 -15.24 3.16 -10.30
CA GLY A 163 -16.22 2.17 -10.75
C GLY A 163 -16.26 0.89 -9.93
N PHE A 164 -15.73 0.88 -8.70
CA PHE A 164 -15.73 -0.28 -7.82
C PHE A 164 -16.63 -0.05 -6.60
N GLY A 165 -17.53 -0.99 -6.33
CA GLY A 165 -18.39 -1.00 -5.16
C GLY A 165 -17.64 -1.34 -3.88
N SER A 166 -18.21 -0.90 -2.75
CA SER A 166 -17.69 -1.23 -1.43
C SER A 166 -18.81 -1.32 -0.40
N ALA A 167 -18.58 -2.08 0.67
CA ALA A 167 -19.44 -2.08 1.84
C ALA A 167 -19.33 -0.75 2.62
N GLU A 168 -20.29 -0.52 3.52
CA GLU A 168 -20.20 0.54 4.53
C GLU A 168 -19.13 0.21 5.59
N PRO A 169 -18.41 1.22 6.13
CA PRO A 169 -17.49 1.01 7.23
C PRO A 169 -18.16 0.47 8.48
N GLN A 170 -17.53 -0.53 9.09
CA GLN A 170 -17.95 -1.15 10.34
C GLN A 170 -16.82 -1.09 11.37
N PRO A 171 -17.13 -1.06 12.68
CA PRO A 171 -16.10 -1.18 13.71
C PRO A 171 -15.31 -2.48 13.55
N SER A 172 -13.99 -2.42 13.77
CA SER A 172 -13.13 -3.62 13.83
C SER A 172 -13.07 -4.17 15.25
N SER A 173 -12.95 -5.49 15.40
CA SER A 173 -12.79 -6.16 16.69
C SER A 173 -11.47 -5.82 17.39
N SER A 174 -10.47 -5.31 16.66
CA SER A 174 -9.16 -4.89 17.18
C SER A 174 -9.05 -3.39 17.44
N GLY A 175 -10.16 -2.64 17.36
CA GLY A 175 -10.16 -1.17 17.35
C GLY A 175 -10.14 -0.59 15.93
N GLY A 176 -10.59 0.65 15.79
CA GLY A 176 -10.74 1.31 14.51
C GLY A 176 -11.94 0.81 13.69
N HIS A 177 -11.85 0.98 12.38
CA HIS A 177 -12.92 0.69 11.43
C HIS A 177 -12.39 -0.08 10.23
N TRP A 178 -13.28 -0.75 9.50
CA TRP A 178 -12.91 -1.41 8.25
C TRP A 178 -14.10 -1.49 7.28
N PHE A 179 -13.81 -1.64 5.99
CA PHE A 179 -14.82 -2.05 4.99
C PHE A 179 -14.17 -2.93 3.92
N GLY A 180 -14.98 -3.73 3.24
CA GLY A 180 -14.56 -4.54 2.10
C GLY A 180 -14.91 -3.90 0.75
N VAL A 181 -14.06 -4.10 -0.26
CA VAL A 181 -14.45 -3.98 -1.67
C VAL A 181 -15.56 -5.01 -1.93
N ALA A 182 -16.51 -4.70 -2.81
CA ALA A 182 -17.59 -5.62 -3.13
C ALA A 182 -17.02 -6.93 -3.70
N ASP A 183 -17.57 -8.08 -3.27
CA ASP A 183 -17.06 -9.39 -3.66
C ASP A 183 -16.96 -9.55 -5.19
N GLY A 184 -17.95 -9.05 -5.94
CA GLY A 184 -17.97 -9.09 -7.40
C GLY A 184 -16.93 -8.19 -8.10
N ASP A 185 -16.42 -7.18 -7.39
CA ASP A 185 -15.49 -6.19 -7.93
C ASP A 185 -14.04 -6.47 -7.51
N THR A 186 -13.82 -7.38 -6.55
CA THR A 186 -12.52 -7.54 -5.90
C THR A 186 -11.41 -7.95 -6.86
N ALA A 187 -11.65 -8.91 -7.76
CA ALA A 187 -10.66 -9.34 -8.75
C ALA A 187 -10.35 -8.21 -9.76
N ALA A 188 -11.39 -7.56 -10.29
CA ALA A 188 -11.24 -6.46 -11.23
C ALA A 188 -10.49 -5.27 -10.61
N PHE A 189 -10.77 -4.93 -9.34
CA PHE A 189 -10.05 -3.91 -8.61
C PHE A 189 -8.58 -4.29 -8.40
N ALA A 190 -8.29 -5.53 -8.02
CA ALA A 190 -6.94 -6.04 -7.81
C ALA A 190 -6.07 -5.96 -9.08
N GLU A 191 -6.61 -6.33 -10.23
CA GLU A 191 -5.91 -6.22 -11.51
C GLU A 191 -5.74 -4.76 -11.92
N TRP A 192 -6.81 -3.97 -11.86
CA TRP A 192 -6.80 -2.55 -12.24
C TRP A 192 -5.84 -1.71 -11.41
N VAL A 193 -5.78 -1.95 -10.09
CA VAL A 193 -4.94 -1.14 -9.19
C VAL A 193 -3.45 -1.39 -9.46
N TYR A 194 -3.06 -2.57 -9.93
CA TYR A 194 -1.66 -2.90 -10.28
C TYR A 194 -1.34 -2.80 -11.78
N GLU A 195 -2.29 -2.41 -12.61
CA GLU A 195 -2.05 -2.16 -14.04
C GLU A 195 -0.98 -1.07 -14.22
N GLY A 196 0.04 -1.33 -15.04
CA GLY A 196 1.18 -0.42 -15.29
C GLY A 196 2.15 -0.26 -14.10
N ALA A 197 1.98 -1.02 -13.00
CA ALA A 197 2.84 -0.92 -11.83
C ALA A 197 4.28 -1.34 -12.13
N ALA A 198 4.48 -2.42 -12.89
CA ALA A 198 5.80 -2.93 -13.27
C ALA A 198 6.61 -1.86 -14.02
N ASP A 199 6.01 -1.22 -15.03
CA ASP A 199 6.66 -0.18 -15.83
C ASP A 199 7.03 1.07 -15.02
N SER A 200 6.18 1.44 -14.05
CA SER A 200 6.37 2.66 -13.24
C SER A 200 7.25 2.45 -12.00
N GLY A 201 7.44 1.19 -11.59
CA GLY A 201 8.08 0.84 -10.32
C GLY A 201 7.32 1.33 -9.08
N LEU A 202 6.03 1.71 -9.22
CA LEU A 202 5.21 2.23 -8.12
C LEU A 202 4.42 1.10 -7.50
N PHE A 203 5.07 0.19 -6.76
CA PHE A 203 4.40 -0.86 -6.00
C PHE A 203 5.35 -1.47 -4.97
N ALA A 204 4.77 -2.08 -3.93
CA ALA A 204 5.48 -3.03 -3.08
C ALA A 204 5.41 -4.44 -3.70
N THR A 205 6.57 -5.04 -3.97
CA THR A 205 6.72 -6.33 -4.67
C THR A 205 5.91 -7.43 -3.99
N SER A 206 6.08 -7.56 -2.67
CA SER A 206 5.38 -8.54 -1.83
C SER A 206 3.85 -8.35 -1.86
N ARG A 207 3.38 -7.11 -1.80
CA ARG A 207 1.95 -6.75 -1.80
C ARG A 207 1.30 -7.05 -3.15
N ARG A 208 1.94 -6.63 -4.24
CA ARG A 208 1.47 -6.94 -5.60
C ARG A 208 1.40 -8.44 -5.83
N ARG A 209 2.48 -9.15 -5.51
CA ARG A 209 2.57 -10.61 -5.67
C ARG A 209 1.45 -11.31 -4.89
N LYS A 210 1.30 -11.02 -3.61
CA LYS A 210 0.23 -11.61 -2.78
C LYS A 210 -1.16 -11.35 -3.37
N THR A 211 -1.41 -10.13 -3.80
CA THR A 211 -2.71 -9.72 -4.32
C THR A 211 -3.05 -10.47 -5.61
N LEU A 212 -2.19 -10.39 -6.61
CA LEU A 212 -2.43 -10.99 -7.92
C LEU A 212 -2.42 -12.52 -7.86
N ARG A 213 -1.56 -13.14 -7.03
CA ARG A 213 -1.61 -14.60 -6.77
C ARG A 213 -2.92 -15.05 -6.15
N SER A 214 -3.52 -14.23 -5.30
CA SER A 214 -4.82 -14.54 -4.70
C SER A 214 -5.95 -14.49 -5.73
N VAL A 215 -5.84 -13.58 -6.72
CA VAL A 215 -6.75 -13.52 -7.87
C VAL A 215 -6.57 -14.73 -8.76
N GLU A 216 -5.34 -15.08 -9.16
CA GLU A 216 -5.04 -16.28 -9.96
C GLU A 216 -5.65 -17.53 -9.32
N ARG A 217 -5.44 -17.72 -8.02
CA ARG A 217 -6.00 -18.85 -7.27
C ARG A 217 -7.53 -18.84 -7.27
N ALA A 218 -8.17 -17.69 -7.10
CA ALA A 218 -9.63 -17.58 -7.08
C ALA A 218 -10.25 -17.82 -8.47
N ALA A 219 -9.57 -17.39 -9.53
CA ALA A 219 -10.00 -17.55 -10.92
C ALA A 219 -9.59 -18.89 -11.55
N GLY A 220 -8.78 -19.70 -10.85
CA GLY A 220 -8.26 -20.97 -11.38
C GLY A 220 -7.26 -20.77 -12.52
N LEU A 221 -6.53 -19.64 -12.52
CA LEU A 221 -5.49 -19.33 -13.49
C LEU A 221 -4.16 -19.99 -13.10
N ASP A 222 -3.28 -20.14 -14.10
CA ASP A 222 -1.91 -20.59 -13.87
C ASP A 222 -1.14 -19.59 -13.01
N VAL A 223 -0.30 -20.13 -12.12
CA VAL A 223 0.59 -19.34 -11.28
C VAL A 223 1.57 -18.57 -12.17
N GLY A 224 1.32 -17.26 -12.34
CA GLY A 224 2.22 -16.33 -13.04
C GLY A 224 1.51 -15.65 -14.19
N SER A 225 0.26 -15.99 -14.47
CA SER A 225 -0.49 -15.37 -15.56
C SER A 225 -0.71 -13.87 -15.38
N LEU A 226 -0.72 -13.36 -14.15
CA LEU A 226 -0.93 -11.94 -13.83
C LEU A 226 0.34 -11.21 -13.39
N ILE A 227 1.46 -11.91 -13.23
CA ILE A 227 2.73 -11.35 -12.74
C ILE A 227 3.83 -11.73 -13.72
N GLU A 228 4.50 -10.76 -14.33
CA GLU A 228 5.63 -11.02 -15.23
C GLU A 228 6.79 -11.70 -14.48
N ALA A 229 7.54 -12.55 -15.19
CA ALA A 229 8.60 -13.38 -14.59
C ALA A 229 9.71 -12.55 -13.91
N THR A 230 9.96 -11.33 -14.37
CA THR A 230 10.96 -10.40 -13.81
C THR A 230 10.61 -9.92 -12.40
N ASP A 231 9.34 -9.98 -12.00
CA ASP A 231 8.89 -9.62 -10.64
C ASP A 231 8.93 -10.83 -9.67
N ALA A 232 9.31 -12.01 -10.14
CA ALA A 232 9.34 -13.24 -9.36
C ALA A 232 10.68 -13.46 -8.61
N GLU A 233 11.78 -12.84 -9.07
CA GLU A 233 13.13 -12.98 -8.48
C GLU A 233 13.38 -12.02 -7.30
N GLY A 234 12.36 -11.85 -6.45
CA GLY A 234 12.56 -11.31 -5.11
C GLY A 234 13.15 -12.42 -4.24
N THR A 235 14.47 -12.37 -4.06
CA THR A 235 15.35 -13.30 -3.34
C THR A 235 14.68 -14.01 -2.17
N ASP A 236 14.55 -15.33 -2.27
CA ASP A 236 14.46 -16.23 -1.12
C ASP A 236 15.89 -16.71 -0.86
N PRO A 237 16.62 -16.20 0.16
CA PRO A 237 17.85 -16.85 0.57
C PRO A 237 17.49 -18.07 1.43
N THR A 238 18.23 -19.16 1.25
CA THR A 238 18.24 -20.44 1.99
C THR A 238 17.01 -21.34 1.75
N ASP A 239 17.12 -22.51 1.08
CA ASP A 239 18.09 -23.57 1.32
C ASP A 239 18.57 -24.29 0.05
N ALA A 240 19.85 -24.07 -0.28
CA ALA A 240 20.64 -25.04 -1.03
C ALA A 240 21.99 -25.16 -0.32
N GLU A 241 22.14 -26.20 0.49
CA GLU A 241 23.34 -27.04 0.62
C GLU A 241 23.23 -27.95 1.85
N GLY A 242 23.42 -29.25 1.62
CA GLY A 242 23.43 -30.27 2.65
C GLY A 242 23.68 -31.63 2.02
N ASP A 243 24.81 -31.74 1.32
CA ASP A 243 25.36 -32.96 0.75
C ASP A 243 25.62 -34.00 1.86
N GLU A 244 25.28 -35.25 1.56
CA GLU A 244 25.48 -36.41 2.43
C GLU A 244 26.98 -36.70 2.67
N PRO A 245 27.35 -37.36 3.79
CA PRO A 245 28.54 -38.20 3.84
C PRO A 245 28.29 -39.63 3.36
#